data_AF-A0A925VBV2-F1
#
_entry.id   AF-A0A925VBV2-F1
#
_cell.length_a   1.000
_cell.length_b   1.000
_cell.length_c   1.000
_cell.angle_alpha   90.00
_cell.angle_beta   90.00
_cell.angle_gamma   90.00
#
_symmetry.space_group_name_H-M   'P 1'
#
loop_
_entity.id
_entity.type
_entity.pdbx_description
1 polymer ?
#
loop_
_entity_poly.entity_id
_entity_poly.type
_entity_poly.pdbx_seq_one_letter_code
_entity_poly.pdbx_strand_id
1 'polypeptide(L)'
;MTLALAQSAEKVLRHEVSEGAAVDDVATAAVQAFDKLTHHFSRLVGASGMRMLLARAVASVRPTYPWLPRELTTPADAPWADLRTALAEQAPEVAAQAFAALWSDVVGLLGRFIGDRLVGRLLRELWPQIFPAGLMEEQR
;
A
#
# COMPACT_ATOMS: atom_id res chain seq x y z
N MET A 1 3.18 -0.43 16.47
CA MET A 1 3.52 -0.35 15.04
C MET A 1 2.36 -0.74 14.11
N THR A 2 1.82 -1.96 14.14
CA THR A 2 0.77 -2.43 13.20
C THR A 2 -0.51 -1.59 13.18
N LEU A 3 -0.98 -1.11 14.35
CA LEU A 3 -2.17 -0.24 14.45
C LEU A 3 -1.95 1.14 13.79
N ALA A 4 -0.76 1.72 13.93
CA ALA A 4 -0.42 3.01 13.31
C ALA A 4 -0.36 2.89 11.78
N LEU A 5 0.13 1.76 11.27
CA LEU A 5 0.16 1.48 9.83
C LEU A 5 -1.25 1.29 9.25
N ALA A 6 -2.13 0.57 9.95
CA ALA A 6 -3.53 0.43 9.53
C ALA A 6 -4.27 1.78 9.51
N GLN A 7 -4.06 2.62 10.53
CA GLN A 7 -4.62 3.98 10.55
C GLN A 7 -4.06 4.87 9.43
N SER A 8 -2.79 4.69 9.06
CA SER A 8 -2.22 5.42 7.92
C SER A 8 -2.85 5.01 6.60
N ALA A 9 -3.21 3.74 6.43
CA ALA A 9 -3.86 3.24 5.22
C ALA A 9 -5.21 3.91 4.99
N GLU A 10 -6.01 4.06 6.04
CA GLU A 10 -7.30 4.74 5.99
C GLU A 10 -7.15 6.22 5.57
N LYS A 11 -6.15 6.91 6.13
CA LYS A 11 -5.84 8.29 5.75
C LYS A 11 -5.36 8.40 4.30
N VAL A 12 -4.55 7.45 3.84
CA VAL A 12 -4.08 7.39 2.45
C VAL A 12 -5.27 7.19 1.51
N LEU A 13 -6.17 6.23 1.78
CA LEU A 13 -7.37 6.05 0.96
C LEU A 13 -8.20 7.32 0.86
N ARG A 14 -8.52 7.96 2.00
CA ARG A 14 -9.28 9.22 1.99
C ARG A 14 -8.58 10.32 1.20
N HIS A 15 -7.26 10.39 1.29
CA HIS A 15 -6.47 11.37 0.57
C HIS A 15 -6.54 11.15 -0.95
N GLU A 16 -6.33 9.91 -1.41
CA GLU A 16 -6.38 9.57 -2.84
C GLU A 16 -7.79 9.79 -3.42
N VAL A 17 -8.84 9.46 -2.67
CA VAL A 17 -10.23 9.76 -3.06
C VAL A 17 -10.44 11.26 -3.23
N SER A 18 -9.92 12.09 -2.31
CA SER A 18 -10.06 13.54 -2.36
C SER A 18 -9.27 14.20 -3.51
N GLU A 19 -8.11 13.65 -3.89
CA GLU A 19 -7.32 14.17 -5.02
C GLU A 19 -7.88 13.73 -6.38
N GLY A 20 -8.56 12.58 -6.43
CA GLY A 20 -8.95 11.91 -7.67
C GLY A 20 -10.21 12.43 -8.38
N ALA A 21 -11.05 13.26 -7.73
CA ALA A 21 -12.25 13.95 -8.26
C ALA A 21 -13.23 13.16 -9.17
N ALA A 22 -13.09 11.84 -9.32
CA ALA A 22 -13.98 10.99 -10.11
C ALA A 22 -14.19 9.65 -9.39
N VAL A 23 -15.36 9.54 -8.76
CA VAL A 23 -15.93 8.38 -8.05
C VAL A 23 -15.18 8.01 -6.76
N ASP A 24 -15.93 8.00 -5.64
CA ASP A 24 -15.53 7.45 -4.33
C ASP A 24 -15.31 5.92 -4.40
N ASP A 25 -14.37 5.47 -5.22
CA ASP A 25 -14.05 4.07 -5.40
C ASP A 25 -12.75 3.71 -4.65
N VAL A 26 -12.93 2.98 -3.55
CA VAL A 26 -11.86 2.44 -2.71
C VAL A 26 -10.84 1.65 -3.55
N ALA A 27 -11.28 0.94 -4.59
CA ALA A 27 -10.38 0.15 -5.44
C ALA A 27 -9.43 1.05 -6.24
N THR A 28 -9.96 2.13 -6.82
CA THR A 28 -9.16 3.12 -7.56
C THR A 28 -8.17 3.84 -6.63
N ALA A 29 -8.63 4.31 -5.47
CA ALA A 29 -7.78 4.96 -4.48
C ALA A 29 -6.66 4.04 -3.95
N ALA A 30 -6.99 2.77 -3.69
CA ALA A 30 -6.01 1.77 -3.25
C ALA A 30 -4.91 1.54 -4.30
N VAL A 31 -5.29 1.43 -5.57
CA VAL A 31 -4.33 1.24 -6.67
C VAL A 31 -3.45 2.47 -6.85
N GLN A 32 -4.01 3.68 -6.81
CA GLN A 32 -3.23 4.92 -6.90
C GLN A 32 -2.21 5.03 -5.76
N ALA A 33 -2.61 4.68 -4.54
CA ALA A 33 -1.70 4.66 -3.39
C ALA A 33 -0.53 3.68 -3.60
N PHE A 34 -0.81 2.45 -4.06
CA PHE A 34 0.23 1.48 -4.32
C PHE A 34 1.11 1.86 -5.50
N ASP A 35 0.56 2.47 -6.54
CA ASP A 35 1.33 2.93 -7.70
C ASP A 35 2.31 4.06 -7.32
N LYS A 36 1.84 5.05 -6.56
CA LYS A 36 2.71 6.10 -5.98
C LYS A 36 3.82 5.49 -5.13
N LEU A 37 3.48 4.52 -4.27
CA LEU A 37 4.44 3.84 -3.40
C LEU A 37 5.49 3.08 -4.21
N THR A 38 5.08 2.24 -5.16
CA THR A 38 6.01 1.43 -5.95
C THR A 38 6.89 2.28 -6.85
N HIS A 39 6.33 3.32 -7.47
CA HIS A 39 7.10 4.24 -8.30
C HIS A 39 8.24 4.88 -7.48
N HIS A 40 7.94 5.40 -6.29
CA HIS A 40 8.93 6.05 -5.44
C HIS A 40 9.98 5.08 -4.88
N PHE A 41 9.54 3.95 -4.34
CA PHE A 41 10.43 2.99 -3.69
C PHE A 41 11.24 2.15 -4.67
N SER A 42 10.74 1.93 -5.91
CA SER A 42 11.49 1.21 -6.95
C SER A 42 12.83 1.85 -7.29
N ARG A 43 12.98 3.16 -7.07
CA ARG A 43 14.24 3.90 -7.26
C ARG A 43 15.31 3.51 -6.25
N LEU A 44 14.92 2.91 -5.12
CA LEU A 44 15.81 2.50 -4.03
C LEU A 44 16.00 0.99 -3.98
N VAL A 45 14.92 0.22 -4.06
CA VAL A 45 14.96 -1.26 -3.95
C VAL A 45 14.93 -1.98 -5.30
N GLY A 46 14.79 -1.24 -6.39
CA GLY A 46 14.58 -1.77 -7.73
C GLY A 46 13.16 -2.30 -7.97
N ALA A 47 12.73 -2.31 -9.23
CA ALA A 47 11.41 -2.83 -9.61
C ALA A 47 11.23 -4.31 -9.21
N SER A 48 12.26 -5.14 -9.40
CA SER A 48 12.24 -6.55 -9.00
C SER A 48 12.11 -6.73 -7.49
N GLY A 49 12.80 -5.90 -6.70
CA GLY A 49 12.72 -5.93 -5.24
C GLY A 49 11.31 -5.57 -4.75
N MET A 50 10.73 -4.52 -5.33
CA MET A 50 9.36 -4.12 -5.03
C MET A 50 8.34 -5.21 -5.39
N ARG A 51 8.49 -5.86 -6.56
CA ARG A 51 7.61 -6.97 -6.98
C ARG A 51 7.66 -8.16 -6.02
N MET A 52 8.85 -8.55 -5.56
CA MET A 52 9.00 -9.62 -4.56
C MET A 52 8.35 -9.23 -3.22
N LEU A 53 8.50 -7.98 -2.80
CA LEU A 53 7.92 -7.49 -1.55
C LEU A 53 6.39 -7.52 -1.60
N LEU A 54 5.80 -7.07 -2.71
CA LEU A 54 4.35 -7.13 -2.94
C LEU A 54 3.84 -8.58 -2.95
N ALA A 55 4.51 -9.48 -3.68
CA ALA A 55 4.15 -10.90 -3.71
C ALA A 55 4.18 -11.52 -2.30
N ARG A 56 5.18 -11.14 -1.48
CA ARG A 56 5.26 -11.58 -0.09
C ARG A 56 4.12 -11.03 0.76
N ALA A 57 3.79 -9.74 0.62
CA ALA A 57 2.70 -9.12 1.37
C ALA A 57 1.35 -9.77 1.04
N VAL A 58 1.11 -10.03 -0.24
CA VAL A 58 -0.06 -10.77 -0.73
C VAL A 58 -0.13 -12.17 -0.12
N ALA A 59 0.97 -12.92 -0.15
CA ALA A 59 1.02 -14.26 0.44
C ALA A 59 0.69 -14.25 1.96
N SER A 60 1.08 -13.18 2.66
CA SER A 60 0.80 -12.97 4.09
C SER A 60 -0.67 -12.64 4.38
N VAL A 61 -1.32 -11.85 3.50
CA VAL A 61 -2.68 -11.34 3.71
C VAL A 61 -3.77 -12.26 3.12
N ARG A 62 -3.44 -13.05 2.09
CA ARG A 62 -4.37 -13.97 1.41
C ARG A 62 -5.06 -15.01 2.30
N PRO A 63 -4.48 -15.55 3.38
CA PRO A 63 -5.22 -16.42 4.29
C PRO A 63 -6.47 -15.77 4.88
N THR A 64 -6.46 -14.44 5.07
CA THR A 64 -7.59 -13.66 5.57
C THR A 64 -8.49 -13.17 4.43
N TYR A 65 -7.91 -12.86 3.27
CA TYR A 65 -8.64 -12.37 2.08
C TYR A 65 -8.32 -13.25 0.85
N PRO A 66 -8.93 -14.44 0.72
CA PRO A 66 -8.54 -15.42 -0.30
C PRO A 66 -8.78 -14.99 -1.76
N TRP A 67 -9.70 -14.04 -1.94
CA TRP A 67 -10.08 -13.43 -3.22
C TRP A 67 -9.02 -12.47 -3.77
N LEU A 68 -8.03 -12.06 -2.96
CA LEU A 68 -6.90 -11.30 -3.48
C LEU A 68 -6.14 -12.12 -4.53
N PRO A 69 -5.68 -11.48 -5.63
CA PRO A 69 -4.89 -12.15 -6.64
C PRO A 69 -3.62 -12.74 -6.01
N ARG A 70 -3.16 -13.89 -6.51
CA ARG A 70 -1.97 -14.58 -5.97
C ARG A 70 -0.70 -13.75 -6.15
N GLU A 71 -0.65 -12.99 -7.21
CA GLU A 71 0.45 -12.08 -7.53
C GLU A 71 -0.16 -10.75 -7.95
N LEU A 72 0.43 -9.67 -7.47
CA LEU A 72 0.16 -8.32 -7.98
C LEU A 72 1.09 -8.13 -9.18
N THR A 73 0.83 -8.90 -10.24
CA THR A 73 1.58 -8.79 -11.48
C THR A 73 1.36 -7.43 -12.08
N THR A 74 2.46 -6.75 -12.40
CA THR A 74 2.46 -5.48 -13.14
C THR A 74 2.79 -5.77 -14.60
N PRO A 75 1.80 -5.96 -15.50
CA PRO A 75 2.08 -5.77 -16.91
C PRO A 75 2.55 -4.33 -17.13
N ALA A 76 3.44 -4.12 -18.11
CA ALA A 76 4.05 -2.82 -18.38
C ALA A 76 3.01 -1.71 -18.65
N ASP A 77 1.82 -2.08 -19.11
CA ASP A 77 0.81 -1.13 -19.59
C ASP A 77 -0.33 -0.88 -18.59
N ALA A 78 -0.52 -1.75 -17.58
CA ALA A 78 -1.60 -1.61 -16.59
C ALA A 78 -1.22 -2.27 -15.26
N PRO A 79 -0.23 -1.73 -14.53
CA PRO A 79 0.08 -2.21 -13.19
C PRO A 79 -1.20 -2.11 -12.35
N TRP A 80 -1.50 -3.15 -11.56
CA TRP A 80 -2.63 -3.22 -10.62
C TRP A 80 -4.03 -3.48 -11.18
N ALA A 81 -4.20 -3.78 -12.48
CA ALA A 81 -5.53 -4.10 -13.03
C ALA A 81 -6.24 -5.23 -12.25
N ASP A 82 -5.54 -6.32 -11.95
CA ASP A 82 -6.08 -7.46 -11.20
C ASP A 82 -6.46 -7.08 -9.76
N LEU A 83 -5.64 -6.24 -9.12
CA LEU A 83 -5.93 -5.75 -7.77
C LEU A 83 -7.16 -4.85 -7.77
N ARG A 84 -7.26 -3.93 -8.73
CA ARG A 84 -8.40 -3.03 -8.86
C ARG A 84 -9.69 -3.82 -9.02
N THR A 85 -9.70 -4.78 -9.95
CA THR A 85 -10.88 -5.63 -10.18
C THR A 85 -11.24 -6.41 -8.93
N ALA A 86 -10.27 -7.07 -8.29
CA ALA A 86 -10.53 -7.84 -7.08
C ALA A 86 -11.10 -6.99 -5.94
N LEU A 87 -10.65 -5.74 -5.78
CA LEU A 87 -11.17 -4.80 -4.79
C LEU A 87 -12.56 -4.27 -5.16
N ALA A 88 -12.79 -3.94 -6.43
CA ALA A 88 -14.06 -3.40 -6.92
C ALA A 88 -15.22 -4.41 -6.84
N GLU A 89 -14.91 -5.71 -6.82
CA GLU A 89 -15.90 -6.79 -6.61
C GLU A 89 -16.33 -6.94 -5.15
N GLN A 90 -15.67 -6.26 -4.20
CA GLN A 90 -16.00 -6.33 -2.77
C GLN A 90 -16.82 -5.13 -2.30
N ALA A 91 -17.48 -5.30 -1.15
CA ALA A 91 -18.03 -4.16 -0.42
C ALA A 91 -16.92 -3.15 -0.06
N PRO A 92 -17.17 -1.83 -0.11
CA PRO A 92 -16.15 -0.80 0.15
C PRO A 92 -15.39 -1.00 1.47
N GLU A 93 -16.08 -1.42 2.53
CA GLU A 93 -15.48 -1.67 3.84
C GLU A 93 -14.52 -2.87 3.81
N VAL A 94 -14.88 -3.93 3.08
CA VAL A 94 -14.04 -5.13 2.93
C VAL A 94 -12.82 -4.82 2.06
N ALA A 95 -13.01 -4.05 0.98
CA ALA A 95 -11.91 -3.57 0.14
C ALA A 95 -10.93 -2.70 0.94
N ALA A 96 -11.44 -1.78 1.77
CA ALA A 96 -10.62 -0.92 2.61
C ALA A 96 -9.84 -1.71 3.68
N GLN A 97 -10.46 -2.73 4.29
CA GLN A 97 -9.79 -3.62 5.25
C GLN A 97 -8.67 -4.44 4.60
N ALA A 98 -8.92 -5.01 3.42
CA ALA A 98 -7.91 -5.76 2.66
C ALA A 98 -6.76 -4.85 2.22
N PHE A 99 -7.05 -3.62 1.75
CA PHE A 99 -6.05 -2.61 1.46
C PHE A 99 -5.22 -2.28 2.70
N ALA A 100 -5.86 -2.01 3.84
CA ALA A 100 -5.14 -1.67 5.07
C ALA A 100 -4.21 -2.80 5.55
N ALA A 101 -4.64 -4.05 5.39
CA ALA A 101 -3.81 -5.21 5.69
C ALA A 101 -2.60 -5.31 4.74
N LEU A 102 -2.82 -5.20 3.42
CA LEU A 102 -1.74 -5.20 2.42
C LEU A 102 -0.76 -4.04 2.64
N TRP A 103 -1.28 -2.83 2.83
CA TRP A 103 -0.51 -1.62 3.08
C TRP A 103 0.40 -1.80 4.30
N SER A 104 -0.18 -2.27 5.40
CA SER A 104 0.57 -2.46 6.65
C SER A 104 1.67 -3.50 6.50
N ASP A 105 1.42 -4.60 5.78
CA ASP A 105 2.45 -5.62 5.59
C ASP A 105 3.55 -5.15 4.61
N VAL A 106 3.19 -4.43 3.54
CA VAL A 106 4.16 -3.82 2.62
C VAL A 106 5.06 -2.82 3.34
N VAL A 107 4.47 -1.86 4.06
CA VAL A 107 5.24 -0.83 4.79
C VAL A 107 6.07 -1.47 5.90
N GLY A 108 5.52 -2.45 6.61
CA GLY A 108 6.27 -3.20 7.63
C GLY A 108 7.43 -4.02 7.06
N LEU A 109 7.26 -4.62 5.86
CA LEU A 109 8.35 -5.31 5.16
C LEU A 109 9.44 -4.33 4.73
N LEU A 110 9.06 -3.18 4.14
CA LEU A 110 10.00 -2.12 3.79
C LEU A 110 10.79 -1.68 5.03
N GLY A 111 10.12 -1.48 6.16
CA GLY A 111 10.73 -1.11 7.43
C GLY A 111 11.79 -2.10 7.89
N ARG A 112 11.47 -3.40 7.81
CA ARG A 112 12.41 -4.48 8.12
C ARG A 112 13.60 -4.58 7.17
N PHE A 113 13.45 -4.24 5.89
CA PHE A 113 14.51 -4.38 4.89
C PHE A 113 15.45 -3.18 4.80
N ILE A 114 14.90 -1.96 4.85
CA ILE A 114 15.67 -0.72 4.61
C ILE A 114 15.65 0.25 5.80
N GLY A 115 15.00 -0.15 6.89
CA GLY A 115 14.92 0.61 8.14
C GLY A 115 13.70 1.52 8.22
N ASP A 116 12.99 1.44 9.34
CA ASP A 116 11.76 2.19 9.61
C ASP A 116 11.92 3.70 9.44
N ARG A 117 13.08 4.24 9.83
CA ARG A 117 13.40 5.68 9.67
C ARG A 117 13.43 6.12 8.21
N LEU A 118 14.01 5.31 7.32
CA LEU A 118 14.07 5.64 5.90
C LEU A 118 12.68 5.53 5.28
N VAL A 119 11.95 4.46 5.58
CA VAL A 119 10.57 4.27 5.12
C VAL A 119 9.67 5.41 5.57
N GLY A 120 9.72 5.80 6.84
CA GLY A 120 8.93 6.91 7.36
C GLY A 120 9.26 8.26 6.70
N ARG A 121 10.52 8.48 6.30
CA ARG A 121 10.91 9.67 5.53
C ARG A 121 10.31 9.65 4.12
N LEU A 122 10.43 8.53 3.41
CA LEU A 122 9.94 8.38 2.04
C LEU A 122 8.40 8.44 1.96
N LEU A 123 7.71 7.85 2.94
CA LEU A 123 6.25 7.97 3.05
C LEU A 123 5.81 9.42 3.28
N ARG A 124 6.59 10.22 4.03
CA ARG A 124 6.34 11.65 4.20
C ARG A 124 6.60 12.46 2.94
N GLU A 125 7.59 12.08 2.14
CA GLU A 125 7.81 12.72 0.84
C GLU A 125 6.60 12.53 -0.10
N LEU A 126 5.93 11.37 -0.02
CA LEU A 126 4.73 11.08 -0.81
C LEU A 126 3.45 11.67 -0.22
N TRP A 127 3.28 11.59 1.11
CA TRP A 127 2.08 12.05 1.81
C TRP A 127 2.44 12.86 3.07
N PRO A 128 2.97 14.08 2.93
CA PRO A 128 3.45 14.89 4.06
C PRO A 128 2.36 15.22 5.10
N GLN A 129 1.11 15.30 4.68
CA GLN A 129 -0.09 15.56 5.47
C GLN A 129 -0.57 14.34 6.26
N ILE A 130 -0.11 13.14 5.89
CA ILE A 130 -0.52 11.87 6.53
C ILE A 130 0.55 11.36 7.49
N PHE A 131 1.83 11.52 7.14
CA PHE A 131 2.97 10.98 7.88
C PHE A 131 3.79 12.07 8.60
N PRO A 132 3.46 12.41 9.86
CA PRO A 132 4.26 13.34 10.66
C PRO A 132 5.70 12.85 10.90
N ALA A 133 6.53 13.78 11.39
CA ALA A 133 7.86 13.48 11.90
C ALA A 133 7.81 12.35 12.95
N GLY A 134 8.63 11.32 12.78
CA GLY A 134 8.78 10.24 13.75
C GLY A 134 7.72 9.14 13.76
N LEU A 135 6.77 9.09 12.82
CA LEU A 135 5.69 8.07 12.81
C LEU A 135 6.19 6.61 12.78
N MET A 136 7.45 6.40 12.42
CA MET A 136 8.13 5.10 12.34
C MET A 136 9.43 5.06 13.17
N GLU A 137 9.68 6.04 14.05
CA GLU A 137 10.95 6.15 14.81
C GLU A 137 10.92 5.45 16.19
N GLU A 138 9.79 4.88 16.62
CA GLU A 138 9.69 4.15 17.89
C GLU A 138 9.99 2.66 17.77
N GLN A 139 11.24 2.30 18.07
CA GLN A 139 11.65 1.37 19.15
C GLN A 139 13.14 1.04 19.01
N ARG A 140 13.95 1.64 19.89
CA ARG A 140 15.29 1.14 20.24
C ARG A 140 15.17 0.35 21.53
#